data_AF-A0AA42E0S3-F1
#
_entry.id   AF-A0AA42E0S3-F1
#
_cell.length_a   1.000
_cell.length_b   1.000
_cell.length_c   1.000
_cell.angle_alpha   90.00
_cell.angle_beta   90.00
_cell.angle_gamma   90.00
#
_symmetry.space_group_name_H-M   'P 1'
#
loop_
_entity.id
_entity.type
_entity.pdbx_description
1 polymer ?
#
loop_
_entity_poly.entity_id
_entity_poly.type
_entity_poly.pdbx_seq_one_letter_code
_entity_poly.pdbx_strand_id
1 'polypeptide(L)'
;MSKTILNVDDSASVRQMVQLTLQGAGYRVLQANDGADGLAKAKASPVDMVVTDLNMPVMNGLALIRELRKLPSYRGVPILFLTTESDAGVKKEAKEAGATGWITKPFQQEQLVAVVKKVLGA
;
A
#
# COMPACT_ATOMS: atom_id res chain seq x y z
N MET A 1 -7.70 -3.93 -19.08
CA MET A 1 -6.68 -2.96 -18.59
C MET A 1 -6.07 -3.52 -17.32
N SER A 2 -4.74 -3.63 -17.22
CA SER A 2 -4.10 -4.08 -15.98
C SER A 2 -4.24 -2.98 -14.91
N LYS A 3 -4.65 -3.38 -13.70
CA LYS A 3 -4.76 -2.47 -12.55
C LYS A 3 -3.36 -2.04 -12.11
N THR A 4 -3.20 -0.76 -11.75
CA THR A 4 -1.93 -0.18 -11.29
C THR A 4 -1.92 -0.07 -9.77
N ILE A 5 -0.88 -0.64 -9.14
CA ILE A 5 -0.70 -0.67 -7.69
C ILE A 5 0.53 0.16 -7.34
N LEU A 6 0.38 1.13 -6.44
CA LEU A 6 1.51 1.86 -5.86
C LEU A 6 2.01 1.12 -4.63
N ASN A 7 3.25 0.64 -4.67
CA ASN A 7 3.93 0.03 -3.54
C ASN A 7 4.91 1.02 -2.91
N VAL A 8 4.75 1.30 -1.63
CA VAL A 8 5.55 2.24 -0.84
C VAL A 8 6.16 1.49 0.33
N ASP A 9 7.48 1.31 0.33
CA ASP A 9 8.22 0.63 1.41
C ASP A 9 9.65 1.17 1.37
N ASP A 10 10.33 1.34 2.49
CA ASP A 10 11.70 1.87 2.56
C ASP A 10 12.76 0.79 2.26
N SER A 11 12.41 -0.48 2.47
CA SER A 11 13.25 -1.62 2.15
C SER A 11 13.20 -1.97 0.67
N ALA A 12 14.33 -1.81 -0.02
CA ALA A 12 14.47 -2.19 -1.43
C ALA A 12 14.11 -3.66 -1.67
N SER A 13 14.49 -4.55 -0.74
CA SER A 13 14.20 -5.99 -0.83
C SER A 13 12.69 -6.27 -0.79
N VAL A 14 11.96 -5.61 0.11
CA VAL A 14 10.50 -5.76 0.20
C VAL A 14 9.83 -5.15 -1.02
N ARG A 15 10.28 -3.97 -1.47
CA ARG A 15 9.78 -3.33 -2.70
C ARG A 15 9.91 -4.24 -3.91
N GLN A 16 11.05 -4.90 -4.06
CA GLN A 16 11.32 -5.79 -5.20
C GLN A 16 10.49 -7.08 -5.11
N MET A 17 10.39 -7.68 -3.93
CA MET A 17 9.54 -8.87 -3.72
C MET A 17 8.07 -8.57 -4.08
N VAL A 18 7.50 -7.51 -3.50
CA VAL A 18 6.10 -7.11 -3.76
C VAL A 18 5.88 -6.81 -5.24
N GLN A 19 6.83 -6.12 -5.88
CA GLN A 19 6.76 -5.84 -7.32
C GLN A 19 6.72 -7.11 -8.14
N LEU A 20 7.66 -8.04 -7.94
CA LEU A 20 7.72 -9.30 -8.69
C LEU A 20 6.46 -10.13 -8.50
N THR A 21 5.98 -10.26 -7.26
CA THR A 21 4.77 -11.00 -6.93
C THR A 21 3.52 -10.42 -7.62
N LEU A 22 3.32 -9.10 -7.55
CA LEU A 22 2.15 -8.46 -8.15
C LEU A 22 2.24 -8.37 -9.67
N GLN A 23 3.43 -8.16 -10.23
CA GLN A 23 3.63 -8.24 -11.68
C GLN A 23 3.38 -9.65 -12.21
N GLY A 24 3.83 -10.68 -11.51
CA GLY A 24 3.52 -12.08 -11.83
C GLY A 24 2.02 -12.40 -11.80
N ALA A 25 1.24 -11.66 -11.00
CA ALA A 25 -0.21 -11.73 -10.97
C ALA A 25 -0.92 -10.87 -12.04
N GLY A 26 -0.18 -10.19 -12.92
CA GLY A 26 -0.72 -9.39 -14.04
C GLY A 26 -1.01 -7.92 -13.71
N TYR A 27 -0.54 -7.41 -12.57
CA TYR A 27 -0.69 -6.01 -12.18
C TYR A 27 0.49 -5.15 -12.62
N ARG A 28 0.24 -3.86 -12.87
CA ARG A 28 1.31 -2.88 -13.00
C ARG A 28 1.69 -2.37 -11.61
N VAL A 29 2.98 -2.31 -11.30
CA VAL A 29 3.46 -1.86 -9.99
C VAL A 29 4.29 -0.60 -10.16
N LEU A 30 3.90 0.47 -9.48
CA LEU A 30 4.72 1.66 -9.26
C LEU A 30 5.39 1.52 -7.90
N GLN A 31 6.69 1.78 -7.82
CA GLN A 31 7.43 1.72 -6.55
C GLN A 31 7.69 3.12 -6.03
N ALA A 32 7.63 3.30 -4.72
CA ALA A 32 8.05 4.49 -4.01
C ALA A 32 8.88 4.12 -2.79
N ASN A 33 9.87 4.94 -2.49
CA ASN A 33 10.91 4.62 -1.51
C ASN A 33 10.56 5.08 -0.09
N ASP A 34 9.59 5.97 0.04
CA ASP A 34 9.09 6.52 1.30
C ASP A 34 7.68 7.10 1.09
N GLY A 35 7.04 7.53 2.18
CA GLY A 35 5.70 8.11 2.12
C GLY A 35 5.61 9.39 1.29
N ALA A 36 6.64 10.22 1.24
CA ALA A 36 6.61 11.48 0.49
C ALA A 36 6.69 11.24 -1.02
N ASP A 37 7.58 10.36 -1.47
CA ASP A 37 7.68 9.88 -2.85
C ASP A 37 6.40 9.15 -3.28
N GLY A 38 5.84 8.33 -2.37
CA GLY A 38 4.54 7.67 -2.58
C GLY A 38 3.41 8.68 -2.82
N LEU A 39 3.33 9.72 -1.99
CA LEU A 39 2.35 10.79 -2.14
C LEU A 39 2.55 11.58 -3.44
N ALA A 40 3.79 11.89 -3.80
CA ALA A 40 4.10 12.61 -5.04
C ALA A 40 3.67 11.78 -6.28
N LYS A 41 3.99 10.49 -6.30
CA LYS A 41 3.60 9.56 -7.37
C LYS A 41 2.10 9.36 -7.46
N ALA A 42 1.43 9.25 -6.31
CA ALA A 42 -0.02 9.19 -6.24
C ALA A 42 -0.70 10.46 -6.80
N LYS A 43 -0.12 11.64 -6.56
CA LYS A 43 -0.63 12.90 -7.14
C LYS A 43 -0.35 13.00 -8.64
N ALA A 44 0.78 12.47 -9.11
CA ALA A 44 1.17 12.54 -10.51
C ALA A 44 0.40 11.55 -11.40
N SER A 45 0.14 10.34 -10.90
CA SER A 45 -0.47 9.25 -11.66
C SER A 45 -1.59 8.58 -10.86
N PRO A 46 -2.81 8.46 -11.41
CA PRO A 46 -3.87 7.71 -10.74
C PRO A 46 -3.49 6.23 -10.65
N VAL A 47 -3.72 5.64 -9.49
CA VAL A 47 -3.52 4.21 -9.22
C VAL A 47 -4.80 3.60 -8.70
N ASP A 48 -4.97 2.29 -8.93
CA ASP A 48 -6.14 1.54 -8.51
C ASP A 48 -6.04 1.05 -7.05
N MET A 49 -4.84 0.98 -6.50
CA MET A 49 -4.59 0.57 -5.11
C MET A 49 -3.25 1.12 -4.62
N VAL A 50 -3.16 1.36 -3.32
CA VAL A 50 -1.91 1.68 -2.63
C VAL A 50 -1.59 0.58 -1.63
N VAL A 51 -0.35 0.11 -1.63
CA VAL A 51 0.25 -0.78 -0.64
C VAL A 51 1.37 0.02 0.03
N THR A 52 1.29 0.26 1.33
CA THR A 52 2.30 1.04 2.06
C THR A 52 2.81 0.30 3.28
N ASP A 53 4.10 0.40 3.58
CA ASP A 53 4.61 0.01 4.89
C ASP A 53 4.22 1.03 5.95
N LEU A 54 4.13 0.60 7.21
CA LEU A 54 3.84 1.47 8.34
C LEU A 54 5.09 2.24 8.80
N ASN A 55 6.21 1.54 8.92
CA ASN A 55 7.44 2.02 9.53
C ASN A 55 8.40 2.49 8.45
N MET A 56 8.23 3.75 8.03
CA MET A 56 9.11 4.38 7.04
C MET A 56 9.73 5.66 7.61
N PRO A 57 10.99 5.98 7.24
CA PRO A 57 11.60 7.26 7.56
C PRO A 57 10.90 8.42 6.83
N VAL A 58 11.07 9.64 7.35
CA VAL A 58 10.48 10.90 6.82
C VAL A 58 8.96 10.99 6.95
N MET A 59 8.22 10.07 6.32
CA MET A 59 6.76 10.01 6.36
C MET A 59 6.32 8.56 6.54
N ASN A 60 5.68 8.27 7.67
CA ASN A 60 5.16 6.95 7.97
C ASN A 60 3.91 6.61 7.14
N GLY A 61 3.55 5.32 7.07
CA GLY A 61 2.40 4.86 6.29
C GLY A 61 1.08 5.48 6.71
N LEU A 62 0.89 5.73 8.02
CA LEU A 62 -0.31 6.37 8.55
C LEU A 62 -0.48 7.82 8.07
N ALA A 63 0.61 8.59 8.07
CA ALA A 63 0.62 9.96 7.55
C ALA A 63 0.33 9.95 6.04
N LEU A 64 0.95 9.04 5.29
CA LEU A 64 0.65 8.86 3.87
C LEU A 64 -0.83 8.57 3.63
N ILE A 65 -1.43 7.63 4.37
CA ILE A 65 -2.86 7.29 4.24
C ILE A 65 -3.72 8.53 4.47
N ARG A 66 -3.45 9.31 5.53
CA ARG A 66 -4.19 10.54 5.84
C ARG A 66 -4.06 11.57 4.71
N GLU A 67 -2.87 11.77 4.16
CA GLU A 67 -2.64 12.68 3.04
C GLU A 67 -3.36 12.22 1.77
N LEU A 68 -3.33 10.92 1.46
CA LEU A 68 -4.08 10.36 0.33
C LEU A 68 -5.58 10.54 0.51
N ARG A 69 -6.12 10.34 1.72
CA ARG A 69 -7.55 10.52 1.98
C ARG A 69 -8.03 11.97 1.89
N LYS A 70 -7.12 12.95 1.99
CA LYS A 70 -7.43 14.36 1.67
C LYS A 70 -7.65 14.59 0.18
N LEU A 71 -7.13 13.73 -0.70
CA LEU A 71 -7.29 13.84 -2.14
C LEU A 71 -8.65 13.28 -2.58
N PRO A 72 -9.50 14.06 -3.28
CA PRO A 72 -10.80 13.58 -3.75
C PRO A 72 -10.70 12.33 -4.63
N SER A 73 -9.66 12.23 -5.46
CA SER A 73 -9.39 11.09 -6.34
C SER A 73 -9.07 9.80 -5.59
N TYR A 74 -8.60 9.89 -4.35
CA TYR A 74 -8.20 8.74 -3.54
C TYR A 74 -9.25 8.33 -2.52
N ARG A 75 -10.42 8.98 -2.45
CA ARG A 75 -11.49 8.58 -1.51
C ARG A 75 -12.00 7.15 -1.74
N GLY A 76 -12.05 6.71 -2.99
CA GLY A 76 -12.48 5.35 -3.38
C GLY A 76 -11.33 4.36 -3.61
N VAL A 77 -10.08 4.83 -3.57
CA VAL A 77 -8.92 3.95 -3.84
C VAL A 77 -8.63 3.10 -2.60
N PRO A 78 -8.63 1.76 -2.71
CA PRO A 78 -8.25 0.92 -1.59
C PRO A 78 -6.81 1.14 -1.16
N ILE A 79 -6.58 1.25 0.15
CA ILE A 79 -5.24 1.37 0.71
C ILE A 79 -5.00 0.19 1.66
N LEU A 80 -4.02 -0.61 1.31
CA LEU A 80 -3.49 -1.71 2.12
C LEU A 80 -2.22 -1.24 2.82
N PHE A 81 -2.09 -1.55 4.10
CA PHE A 81 -0.83 -1.35 4.79
C PHE A 81 -0.17 -2.66 5.21
N LEU A 82 1.14 -2.71 5.08
CA LEU A 82 1.99 -3.79 5.55
C LEU A 82 2.55 -3.37 6.90
N THR A 83 2.48 -4.24 7.90
CA THR A 83 3.01 -3.95 9.24
C THR A 83 3.66 -5.18 9.84
N THR A 84 4.76 -5.02 10.55
CA THR A 84 5.32 -6.06 11.43
C THR A 84 4.61 -6.13 12.78
N GLU A 85 3.99 -5.02 13.20
CA GLU A 85 3.30 -4.92 14.47
C GLU A 85 1.89 -5.49 14.37
N SER A 86 1.63 -6.50 15.19
CA SER A 86 0.29 -7.07 15.36
C SER A 86 -0.58 -6.24 16.32
N ASP A 87 -0.06 -5.11 16.81
CA ASP A 87 -0.68 -4.30 17.85
C ASP A 87 -2.07 -3.82 17.41
N ALA A 88 -3.04 -3.97 18.31
CA ALA A 88 -4.40 -3.53 18.10
C ALA A 88 -4.49 -2.00 17.97
N GLY A 89 -3.58 -1.25 18.61
CA GLY A 89 -3.51 0.20 18.51
C GLY A 89 -3.25 0.68 17.08
N VAL A 90 -2.21 0.12 16.44
CA VAL A 90 -1.84 0.45 15.07
C VAL A 90 -2.94 0.10 14.07
N LYS A 91 -3.62 -1.04 14.26
CA LYS A 91 -4.76 -1.44 13.41
C LYS A 91 -5.92 -0.45 13.54
N LYS A 92 -6.20 0.02 14.75
CA LYS A 92 -7.23 1.02 15.01
C LYS A 92 -6.87 2.35 14.34
N GLU A 93 -5.65 2.83 14.53
CA GLU A 93 -5.18 4.08 13.92
C GLU A 93 -5.20 4.04 12.39
N ALA A 94 -4.78 2.92 11.79
CA ALA A 94 -4.82 2.76 10.34
C ALA A 94 -6.25 2.75 9.81
N LYS A 95 -7.18 2.09 10.51
CA LYS A 95 -8.60 2.11 10.16
C LYS A 95 -9.18 3.52 10.27
N GLU A 96 -8.84 4.27 11.31
CA GLU A 96 -9.25 5.67 11.50
C GLU A 96 -8.62 6.60 10.45
N ALA A 97 -7.39 6.34 10.03
CA ALA A 97 -6.75 7.04 8.91
C ALA A 97 -7.45 6.74 7.57
N GLY A 98 -8.23 5.66 7.49
CA GLY A 98 -9.00 5.27 6.31
C GLY A 98 -8.38 4.14 5.51
N ALA A 99 -7.52 3.31 6.10
CA ALA A 99 -7.03 2.09 5.45
C ALA A 99 -8.17 1.09 5.18
N THR A 100 -8.08 0.39 4.07
CA THR A 100 -9.05 -0.64 3.66
C THR A 100 -8.73 -2.00 4.27
N GLY A 101 -7.45 -2.31 4.48
CA GLY A 101 -7.02 -3.57 5.06
C GLY A 101 -5.55 -3.56 5.42
N TRP A 102 -5.09 -4.65 6.03
CA TRP A 102 -3.70 -4.83 6.45
C TRP A 102 -3.19 -6.24 6.21
N ILE A 103 -1.88 -6.34 6.09
CA ILE A 103 -1.16 -7.61 6.04
C ILE A 103 -0.04 -7.55 7.07
N THR A 104 0.02 -8.55 7.94
CA THR A 104 1.07 -8.67 8.94
C THR A 104 2.30 -9.36 8.34
N LYS A 105 3.50 -8.81 8.57
CA LYS A 105 4.79 -9.42 8.24
C LYS A 105 5.18 -10.45 9.32
N PRO A 106 5.78 -11.61 8.97
CA PRO A 106 6.06 -12.07 7.60
C PRO A 106 4.79 -12.57 6.91
N PHE A 107 4.64 -12.22 5.62
CA PHE A 107 3.54 -12.70 4.78
C PHE A 107 4.05 -13.52 3.61
N GLN A 108 3.20 -14.41 3.11
CA GLN A 108 3.50 -15.19 1.91
C GLN A 108 3.08 -14.41 0.64
N GLN A 109 3.74 -14.68 -0.49
CA GLN A 109 3.46 -14.00 -1.75
C GLN A 109 2.01 -14.23 -2.20
N GLU A 110 1.52 -15.45 -2.01
CA GLU A 110 0.16 -15.88 -2.32
C GLU A 110 -0.86 -15.12 -1.48
N GLN A 111 -0.54 -14.85 -0.21
CA GLN A 111 -1.38 -14.07 0.70
C GLN A 111 -1.52 -12.62 0.21
N LEU A 112 -0.41 -12.01 -0.22
CA LEU A 112 -0.43 -10.67 -0.79
C LEU A 112 -1.33 -10.61 -2.03
N VAL A 113 -1.16 -11.53 -2.98
CA VAL A 113 -1.97 -11.58 -4.20
C VAL A 113 -3.45 -11.81 -3.88
N ALA A 114 -3.76 -12.72 -2.95
CA ALA A 114 -5.13 -13.01 -2.56
C ALA A 114 -5.83 -11.80 -1.93
N VAL A 115 -5.14 -11.08 -1.04
CA VAL A 115 -5.66 -9.87 -0.40
C VAL A 115 -5.83 -8.74 -1.42
N VAL A 116 -4.87 -8.53 -2.30
CA VAL A 116 -4.97 -7.54 -3.39
C VAL A 116 -6.16 -7.84 -4.31
N LYS A 117 -6.34 -9.09 -4.75
CA LYS A 117 -7.49 -9.52 -5.56
C LYS A 117 -8.81 -9.23 -4.85
N LYS A 118 -8.92 -9.67 -3.59
CA LYS A 118 -10.12 -9.47 -2.76
C LYS A 118 -10.47 -8.00 -2.61
N VAL A 119 -9.48 -7.13 -2.39
CA VAL A 119 -9.71 -5.71 -2.15
C VAL A 119 -9.96 -4.94 -3.45
N LEU A 120 -9.35 -5.34 -4.56
CA LEU A 120 -9.66 -4.79 -5.89
C LEU A 120 -11.01 -5.28 -6.45
N GLY A 121 -11.63 -6.29 -5.83
CA GLY A 121 -12.89 -6.87 -6.29
C GLY A 121 -12.76 -7.61 -7.63
N ALA A 122 -11.59 -8.21 -7.90
CA ALA A 122 -11.26 -8.92 -9.13
C ALA A 122 -11.26 -10.44 -8.95
#